data_AF-A0A9D1TU10-F1
#
_entry.id   AF-A0A9D1TU10-F1
#
_cell.length_a   1.000
_cell.length_b   1.000
_cell.length_c   1.000
_cell.angle_alpha   90.00
_cell.angle_beta   90.00
_cell.angle_gamma   90.00
#
_symmetry.space_group_name_H-M   'P 1'
#
loop_
_entity.id
_entity.type
_entity.pdbx_description
1 polymer ?
#
loop_
_entity_poly.entity_id
_entity_poly.type
_entity_poly.pdbx_seq_one_letter_code
_entity_poly.pdbx_strand_id
1 'polypeptide(L)'
;MQQRFFKKLWMWMLFVTISFASTIHAQTLFNQSQSSNAPSTIGLDPSTLLRPTQAFIPSIHVQDVEKGELVLMWDINPDYYLYKEKIFITLKN
;
A
#
# COMPACT_ATOMS: atom_id res chain seq x y z
N MET A 1 43.23 -29.65 -34.89
CA MET A 1 42.43 -28.40 -34.79
C MET A 1 41.01 -28.60 -34.22
N GLN A 2 40.58 -29.81 -33.79
CA GLN A 2 39.20 -30.06 -33.31
C GLN A 2 38.98 -29.98 -31.79
N GLN A 3 40.02 -30.16 -30.97
CA GLN A 3 39.86 -30.22 -29.49
C GLN A 3 39.52 -28.87 -28.83
N ARG A 4 39.75 -27.74 -29.51
CA ARG A 4 39.47 -26.38 -28.97
C ARG A 4 38.00 -25.97 -29.08
N PHE A 5 37.24 -26.60 -29.98
CA PHE A 5 35.80 -26.34 -30.17
C PHE A 5 34.95 -27.09 -29.14
N PHE A 6 35.30 -28.34 -28.82
CA PHE A 6 34.55 -29.16 -27.85
C PHE A 6 34.55 -28.59 -26.43
N LYS A 7 35.66 -27.98 -25.98
CA LYS A 7 35.70 -27.32 -24.66
C LYS A 7 34.83 -26.07 -24.59
N LYS A 8 34.70 -25.30 -25.67
CA LYS A 8 33.82 -24.12 -25.72
C LYS A 8 32.33 -24.49 -25.80
N LEU A 9 32.01 -25.59 -26.49
CA LEU A 9 30.64 -26.12 -26.56
C LEU A 9 30.21 -26.78 -25.24
N TRP A 10 31.13 -27.48 -24.57
CA TRP A 10 30.88 -28.08 -23.25
C TRP A 10 30.75 -27.02 -22.13
N MET A 11 31.50 -25.92 -22.23
CA MET A 11 31.40 -24.80 -21.28
C MET A 11 30.14 -23.95 -21.48
N TRP A 12 29.52 -23.97 -22.67
CA TRP A 12 28.18 -23.40 -22.89
C TRP A 12 27.06 -24.28 -22.35
N MET A 13 27.23 -25.61 -22.35
CA MET A 13 26.26 -26.56 -21.79
C MET A 13 26.17 -26.51 -20.25
N LEU A 14 27.25 -26.13 -19.55
CA LEU A 14 27.23 -25.96 -18.08
C LEU A 14 26.58 -24.65 -17.61
N PHE A 15 26.37 -23.68 -18.50
CA PHE A 15 25.80 -22.38 -18.15
C PHE A 15 24.28 -22.28 -18.39
N VAL A 16 23.67 -23.27 -19.04
CA VAL A 16 22.24 -23.26 -19.40
C VAL A 16 21.36 -24.04 -18.40
N THR A 17 21.93 -24.69 -17.39
CA THR A 17 21.15 -25.51 -16.43
C THR A 17 20.73 -24.81 -15.13
N ILE A 18 21.00 -23.52 -14.93
CA ILE A 18 20.62 -22.79 -13.70
C ILE A 18 19.58 -21.67 -14.00
N SER A 19 18.58 -21.95 -14.83
CA SER A 19 17.53 -20.96 -15.13
C SER A 19 16.09 -21.42 -14.88
N PHE A 20 15.87 -22.50 -14.13
CA PHE A 20 14.51 -22.90 -13.73
C PHE A 20 14.42 -23.23 -12.23
N ALA A 21 14.84 -22.29 -11.37
CA ALA A 21 14.31 -22.24 -10.02
C ALA A 21 12.92 -21.60 -10.11
N SER A 22 11.88 -22.44 -10.16
CA SER A 22 10.48 -22.02 -10.19
C SER A 22 10.09 -21.27 -8.92
N THR A 23 9.71 -20.00 -9.07
CA THR A 23 9.23 -19.10 -8.01
C THR A 23 7.77 -19.38 -7.60
N ILE A 24 7.40 -20.64 -7.35
CA ILE A 24 5.99 -21.01 -7.10
C ILE A 24 5.56 -20.86 -5.62
N HIS A 25 6.47 -20.54 -4.69
CA HIS A 25 6.14 -20.52 -3.26
C HIS A 25 5.66 -19.17 -2.68
N ALA A 26 5.87 -18.03 -3.36
CA ALA A 26 5.51 -16.73 -2.78
C ALA A 26 4.01 -16.39 -2.90
N GLN A 27 3.32 -16.92 -3.91
CA GLN A 27 1.92 -16.56 -4.21
C GLN A 27 0.91 -17.33 -3.36
N THR A 28 1.27 -18.51 -2.83
CA THR A 28 0.37 -19.36 -2.03
C THR A 28 0.14 -18.79 -0.63
N LEU A 29 1.17 -18.19 -0.01
CA LEU A 29 1.07 -17.56 1.31
C LEU A 29 0.12 -16.35 1.31
N PHE A 30 0.19 -15.51 0.27
CA PHE A 30 -0.70 -14.35 0.14
C PHE A 30 -2.17 -14.77 -0.11
N ASN A 31 -2.41 -15.78 -0.97
CA ASN A 31 -3.76 -16.28 -1.20
C ASN A 31 -4.37 -16.97 0.04
N GLN A 32 -3.55 -17.60 0.89
CA GLN A 32 -4.00 -18.19 2.15
C GLN A 32 -4.41 -17.14 3.19
N SER A 33 -3.77 -15.97 3.18
CA SER A 33 -4.12 -14.85 4.07
C SER A 33 -5.45 -14.17 3.73
N GLN A 34 -5.99 -14.38 2.51
CA GLN A 34 -7.32 -13.89 2.11
C GLN A 34 -8.47 -14.85 2.46
N SER A 35 -8.19 -15.95 3.16
CA SER A 35 -9.25 -16.80 3.71
C SER A 35 -10.09 -15.97 4.69
N SER A 36 -11.39 -15.87 4.40
CA SER A 36 -12.39 -15.09 5.13
C SER A 36 -12.61 -15.50 6.60
N ASN A 37 -11.86 -16.48 7.10
CA ASN A 37 -11.85 -16.93 8.50
C ASN A 37 -10.52 -16.65 9.22
N ALA A 38 -9.65 -15.78 8.66
CA ALA A 38 -8.44 -15.36 9.34
C ALA A 38 -8.78 -14.61 10.65
N PRO A 39 -8.20 -14.98 11.81
CA PRO A 39 -8.33 -14.18 13.03
C PRO A 39 -7.79 -12.77 12.77
N SER A 40 -8.49 -11.76 13.28
CA SER A 40 -8.21 -10.34 13.09
C SER A 40 -6.71 -10.04 13.21
N THR A 41 -6.10 -9.65 12.09
CA THR A 41 -4.64 -9.57 11.86
C THR A 41 -3.88 -8.64 12.81
N ILE A 42 -4.55 -7.89 13.71
CA ILE A 42 -3.90 -6.99 14.68
C ILE A 42 -4.70 -6.91 16.00
N GLY A 43 -5.38 -7.97 16.49
CA GLY A 43 -6.09 -7.91 17.79
C GLY A 43 -7.15 -6.79 17.92
N LEU A 44 -7.47 -6.12 16.82
CA LEU A 44 -8.45 -5.07 16.69
C LEU A 44 -9.69 -5.70 16.08
N ASP A 45 -10.81 -5.54 16.76
CA ASP A 45 -12.10 -5.92 16.21
C ASP A 45 -12.50 -4.89 15.14
N PRO A 46 -12.60 -5.27 13.86
CA PRO A 46 -12.96 -4.33 12.80
C PRO A 46 -14.33 -3.69 12.98
N SER A 47 -15.23 -4.33 13.74
CA SER A 47 -16.57 -3.81 14.01
C SER A 47 -16.57 -2.62 14.97
N THR A 48 -15.50 -2.40 15.73
CA THR A 48 -15.36 -1.26 16.65
C THR A 48 -14.71 -0.04 16.02
N LEU A 49 -14.12 -0.19 14.82
CA LEU A 49 -13.47 0.90 14.11
C LEU A 49 -14.50 1.83 13.45
N LEU A 50 -14.32 3.13 13.66
CA LEU A 50 -15.17 4.15 13.02
C LEU A 50 -14.85 4.26 11.53
N ARG A 51 -15.88 4.53 10.73
CA ARG A 51 -15.67 4.89 9.33
C ARG A 51 -14.97 6.25 9.22
N PRO A 52 -14.19 6.51 8.16
CA PRO A 52 -13.48 7.79 8.02
C PRO A 52 -14.39 9.03 8.11
N THR A 53 -15.59 8.97 7.54
CA THR A 53 -16.56 10.08 7.60
C THR A 53 -17.16 10.33 8.99
N GLN A 54 -16.96 9.40 9.93
CA GLN A 54 -17.38 9.52 11.32
C GLN A 54 -16.20 9.93 12.22
N ALA A 55 -14.99 9.46 11.91
CA ALA A 55 -13.78 9.79 12.67
C ALA A 55 -13.21 11.18 12.33
N PHE A 56 -13.43 11.65 11.10
CA PHE A 56 -12.90 12.92 10.59
C PHE A 56 -14.01 13.69 9.89
N ILE A 57 -14.60 14.68 10.58
CA ILE A 57 -15.73 15.46 10.07
C ILE A 57 -15.22 16.83 9.60
N PRO A 58 -15.05 17.05 8.28
CA PRO A 58 -14.59 18.34 7.76
C PRO A 58 -15.71 19.38 7.77
N SER A 59 -15.34 20.64 7.99
CA SER A 59 -16.23 21.80 7.87
C SER A 59 -15.47 23.00 7.29
N ILE A 60 -16.20 23.88 6.61
CA ILE A 60 -15.67 25.11 6.03
C ILE A 60 -16.42 26.28 6.64
N HIS A 61 -15.69 27.26 7.14
CA HIS A 61 -16.23 28.50 7.68
C HIS A 61 -15.68 29.68 6.90
N VAL A 62 -16.51 30.69 6.67
CA VAL A 62 -16.06 31.98 6.13
C VAL A 62 -15.57 32.82 7.31
N GLN A 63 -14.29 33.17 7.31
CA GLN A 63 -13.70 34.00 8.35
C GLN A 63 -13.90 35.48 8.06
N ASP A 64 -13.71 35.88 6.81
CA ASP A 64 -13.92 37.25 6.33
C ASP A 64 -14.44 37.21 4.89
N VAL A 65 -15.68 37.67 4.71
CA VAL A 65 -16.37 37.66 3.41
C VAL A 65 -15.73 38.66 2.44
N GLU A 66 -15.33 39.83 2.93
CA GLU A 66 -14.78 40.91 2.10
C GLU A 66 -13.37 40.58 1.61
N LYS A 67 -12.62 39.80 2.39
CA LYS A 67 -11.27 39.32 2.01
C LYS A 67 -11.27 37.95 1.34
N GLY A 68 -12.40 37.24 1.30
CA GLY A 68 -12.50 35.88 0.76
C GLY A 68 -11.73 34.85 1.58
N GLU A 69 -11.61 35.04 2.90
CA GLU A 69 -10.87 34.14 3.79
C GLU A 69 -11.75 32.96 4.21
N LEU A 70 -11.30 31.74 3.92
CA LEU A 70 -11.94 30.49 4.29
C LEU A 70 -11.07 29.73 5.31
N VAL A 71 -11.72 29.16 6.32
CA VAL A 71 -11.09 28.30 7.32
C VAL A 71 -11.66 26.89 7.20
N LEU A 72 -10.78 25.93 6.95
CA LEU A 72 -11.09 24.50 6.99
C LEU A 72 -10.81 23.96 8.39
N MET A 73 -11.78 23.28 8.97
CA MET A 73 -11.67 22.64 10.27
C MET A 73 -12.05 21.16 10.17
N TRP A 74 -11.44 20.34 11.02
CA TRP A 74 -11.84 18.95 11.20
C TRP A 74 -12.20 18.74 12.67
N ASP A 75 -13.39 18.19 12.91
CA ASP A 75 -13.71 17.55 14.18
C ASP A 75 -13.23 16.09 14.10
N ILE A 76 -12.31 15.74 14.99
CA ILE A 76 -11.59 14.46 14.95
C ILE A 76 -11.91 13.69 16.22
N ASN A 77 -12.36 12.45 16.06
CA ASN A 77 -12.58 11.57 17.19
C ASN A 77 -11.27 11.40 18.01
N PRO A 78 -11.32 11.41 19.37
CA PRO A 78 -10.11 11.44 20.20
C PRO A 78 -9.10 10.32 19.98
N ASP A 79 -9.57 9.15 19.51
CA ASP A 79 -8.72 7.97 19.27
C ASP A 79 -8.04 7.99 17.89
N TYR A 80 -8.24 9.06 17.11
CA TYR A 80 -7.78 9.20 15.74
C TYR A 80 -6.98 10.51 15.57
N TYR A 81 -6.14 10.55 14.55
CA TYR A 81 -5.39 11.75 14.17
C TYR A 81 -5.15 11.80 12.67
N LEU A 82 -4.99 13.01 12.14
CA LEU A 82 -4.62 13.24 10.75
C LEU A 82 -3.14 13.56 10.63
N TYR A 83 -2.49 13.00 9.62
CA TYR A 83 -1.11 13.34 9.29
C TYR A 83 -1.09 14.67 8.54
N LYS A 84 -0.47 15.68 9.14
CA LYS A 84 -0.37 17.03 8.55
C LYS A 84 0.15 17.01 7.10
N GLU A 85 1.16 16.20 6.83
CA GLU A 85 1.81 16.09 5.52
C GLU A 85 0.97 15.38 4.45
N LYS A 86 -0.14 14.76 4.83
CA LYS A 86 -1.04 14.03 3.93
C LYS A 86 -2.32 14.81 3.59
N ILE A 87 -2.42 16.07 4.04
CA ILE A 87 -3.54 16.94 3.74
C ILE A 87 -3.18 17.76 2.49
N PHE A 88 -3.94 17.58 1.42
CA PHE A 88 -3.82 18.34 0.18
C PHE A 88 -5.11 19.14 -0.04
N ILE A 89 -4.98 20.44 -0.24
CA ILE A 89 -6.12 21.36 -0.42
C ILE A 89 -5.98 22.01 -1.79
N THR A 90 -7.04 21.93 -2.59
CA THR A 90 -7.13 22.58 -3.90
C THR A 90 -8.37 23.44 -3.93
N LEU A 91 -8.22 24.74 -4.16
CA LEU A 91 -9.33 25.63 -4.45
C LEU A 91 -9.66 25.52 -5.94
N LYS A 92 -10.92 25.25 -6.28
CA LYS A 92 -11.40 25.17 -7.67
C LYS A 92 -12.52 26.17 -7.89
N ASN A 93 -12.34 27.06 -8.85
CA ASN A 93 -13.36 27.97 -9.38
C ASN A 93 -14.14 27.33 -10.53
#